data_AF-A0A4T0VI10-F1
#
_entry.id   AF-A0A4T0VI10-F1
#
_cell.length_a   1.000
_cell.length_b   1.000
_cell.length_c   1.000
_cell.angle_alpha   90.00
_cell.angle_beta   90.00
_cell.angle_gamma   90.00
#
_symmetry.space_group_name_H-M   'P 1'
#
loop_
_entity.id
_entity.type
_entity.pdbx_description
1 polymer ?
#
loop_
_entity_poly.entity_id
_entity_poly.type
_entity_poly.pdbx_seq_one_letter_code
_entity_poly.pdbx_strand_id
1 'polypeptide(L)'
;MKDLAGQLKLFTELDNDASTQRLLFMKVKKGFSEKAYELATAQHKLELLQAQVANTAVRKRKAVQLDPNTKFATISDVQKAQVEAGEKEDTADVGMLTYLELYRPDAAAAGAATSFETVLVAGAVDQQTPNTPEQMSRAMGLEGALDVETLLGVAHPVPVVAWNVGGRPPFQPSSNKDQNSNEPYLEWLHHLAALDDAALPRVVSVSYADEEQTVPPRYAARVCEAFAQLGARGVSVIVASGDEGVGKEGKCVSNDGADTPRFMPAFPASCPYVTAVGGTRHFDPVMAGFDARGGFSTGLRRPPSEHADNKAYGSINVLGGGFSNYFPRPRYQEPAVAAYVAGLNTTHGGLYNPQGRGIPDVAAMAYHFPVVWNGTSHLLDGTSASAPTFAAIIALINDALLAEGRPSLGFLNPWLYSSALPGLRDVTIGSNRGCGTMGFPAVEGWDAATGLGTPWFPVLKHLALRDAFRWDHPWYVADLA
;
A
#
# COMPACT_ATOMS: atom_id res chain seq x y z
N MET A 1 25.56 24.61 -2.73
CA MET A 1 26.50 24.84 -1.60
C MET A 1 26.32 26.16 -0.84
N LYS A 2 25.53 27.15 -1.31
CA LYS A 2 25.57 28.52 -0.75
C LYS A 2 24.63 28.87 0.43
N ASP A 3 23.90 27.92 1.03
CA ASP A 3 22.94 28.25 2.11
C ASP A 3 23.22 27.53 3.45
N LEU A 4 24.01 26.45 3.46
CA LEU A 4 24.24 25.69 4.70
C LEU A 4 25.24 26.38 5.65
N ALA A 5 26.29 26.99 5.10
CA ALA A 5 27.29 27.73 5.89
C ALA A 5 26.71 29.02 6.49
N GLY A 6 25.74 29.65 5.80
CA GLY A 6 25.02 30.82 6.32
C GLY A 6 24.11 30.47 7.48
N GLN A 7 23.39 29.35 7.39
CA GLN A 7 22.50 28.86 8.45
C GLN A 7 23.25 28.37 9.69
N LEU A 8 24.43 27.73 9.52
CA LEU A 8 25.30 27.33 10.63
C LEU A 8 25.89 28.55 11.37
N LYS A 9 26.18 29.64 10.64
CA LYS A 9 26.69 30.88 11.23
C LYS A 9 25.61 31.61 12.04
N LEU A 10 24.36 31.61 11.56
CA LEU A 10 23.19 32.07 12.31
C LEU A 10 22.97 31.27 13.60
N PHE A 11 23.29 29.97 13.61
CA PHE A 11 23.17 29.10 14.79
C PHE A 11 24.13 29.50 15.93
N THR A 12 25.32 30.01 15.60
CA THR A 12 26.30 30.50 16.58
C THR A 12 26.06 31.93 17.05
N GLU A 13 25.16 32.67 16.40
CA GLU A 13 24.89 34.10 16.66
C GLU A 13 23.53 34.35 17.35
N LEU A 14 22.72 33.30 17.59
CA LEU A 14 21.40 33.40 18.21
C LEU A 14 21.45 33.23 19.74
N ASP A 15 20.96 34.24 20.46
CA ASP A 15 20.75 34.22 21.90
C ASP A 15 19.77 33.11 22.34
N ASN A 16 19.90 32.68 23.60
CA ASN A 16 19.36 31.46 24.24
C ASN A 16 17.82 31.27 24.29
N ASP A 17 17.08 31.49 23.20
CA ASP A 17 15.69 31.06 23.10
C ASP A 17 15.60 29.60 22.61
N ALA A 18 15.31 28.68 23.54
CA ALA A 18 15.27 27.23 23.29
C ALA A 18 14.24 26.81 22.23
N SER A 19 13.13 27.57 22.07
CA SER A 19 12.12 27.31 21.04
C SER A 19 12.65 27.56 19.63
N THR A 20 13.36 28.68 19.43
CA THR A 20 13.91 29.07 18.14
C THR A 20 15.03 28.12 17.71
N GLN A 21 15.89 27.70 18.63
CA GLN A 21 16.93 26.70 18.37
C GLN A 21 16.36 25.33 17.98
N ARG A 22 15.27 24.88 18.63
CA ARG A 22 14.61 23.60 18.32
C ARG A 22 13.95 23.61 16.93
N LEU A 23 13.29 24.71 16.57
CA LEU A 23 12.69 24.92 15.24
C LEU A 23 13.75 24.96 14.13
N LEU A 24 14.87 25.63 14.37
CA LEU A 24 15.97 25.70 13.42
C LEU A 24 16.67 24.35 13.28
N PHE A 25 16.89 23.62 14.38
CA PHE A 25 17.44 22.26 14.37
C PHE A 25 16.54 21.29 13.59
N MET A 26 15.22 21.37 13.78
CA MET A 26 14.24 20.60 12.99
C MET A 26 14.31 20.94 11.50
N LYS A 27 14.44 22.23 11.13
CA LYS A 27 14.61 22.64 9.73
C LYS A 27 15.92 22.13 9.13
N VAL A 28 17.02 22.16 9.90
CA VAL A 28 18.33 21.65 9.45
C VAL A 28 18.31 20.12 9.33
N LYS A 29 17.74 19.38 10.29
CA LYS A 29 17.56 17.91 10.20
C LYS A 29 16.69 17.54 8.99
N LYS A 30 15.60 18.27 8.78
CA LYS A 30 14.72 18.10 7.61
C LYS A 30 15.47 18.35 6.30
N GLY A 31 16.22 19.45 6.20
CA GLY A 31 17.01 19.76 5.00
C GLY A 31 18.16 18.77 4.75
N PHE A 32 18.71 18.16 5.80
CA PHE A 32 19.72 17.11 5.67
C PHE A 32 19.10 15.79 5.21
N SER A 33 17.93 15.41 5.77
CA SER A 33 17.17 14.24 5.34
C SER A 33 16.69 14.38 3.89
N GLU A 34 16.14 15.54 3.51
CA GLU A 34 15.73 15.83 2.13
C GLU A 34 16.91 15.76 1.16
N LYS A 35 18.08 16.32 1.51
CA LYS A 35 19.28 16.23 0.65
C LYS A 35 19.91 14.85 0.58
N ALA A 36 19.96 14.11 1.69
CA ALA A 36 20.44 12.73 1.70
C ALA A 36 19.54 11.84 0.85
N TYR A 37 18.23 12.11 0.89
CA TYR A 37 17.25 11.44 0.06
C TYR A 37 17.33 11.83 -1.42
N GLU A 38 17.48 13.12 -1.73
CA GLU A 38 17.74 13.61 -3.10
C GLU A 38 19.04 13.01 -3.66
N LEU A 39 20.08 12.90 -2.81
CA LEU A 39 21.35 12.28 -3.20
C LEU A 39 21.18 10.80 -3.50
N ALA A 40 20.49 10.04 -2.63
CA ALA A 40 20.18 8.64 -2.87
C ALA A 40 19.35 8.45 -4.14
N THR A 41 18.36 9.32 -4.36
CA THR A 41 17.53 9.33 -5.59
C THR A 41 18.36 9.67 -6.82
N ALA A 42 19.28 10.62 -6.74
CA ALA A 42 20.16 11.01 -7.83
C ALA A 42 21.20 9.92 -8.14
N GLN A 43 21.73 9.26 -7.12
CA GLN A 43 22.62 8.09 -7.27
C GLN A 43 21.89 6.94 -7.95
N HIS A 44 20.68 6.62 -7.51
CA HIS A 44 19.85 5.62 -8.15
C HIS A 44 19.53 5.99 -9.61
N LYS A 45 19.18 7.25 -9.88
CA LYS A 45 18.93 7.75 -11.25
C LYS A 45 20.18 7.68 -12.13
N LEU A 46 21.37 7.85 -11.54
CA LEU A 46 22.65 7.69 -12.25
C LEU A 46 22.87 6.22 -12.62
N GLU A 47 22.64 5.29 -11.70
CA GLU A 47 22.73 3.84 -11.96
C GLU A 47 21.73 3.42 -13.06
N LEU A 48 20.51 3.95 -13.02
CA LEU A 48 19.48 3.72 -14.05
C LEU A 48 19.89 4.26 -15.42
N LEU A 49 20.43 5.48 -15.49
CA LEU A 49 20.93 6.06 -16.74
C LEU A 49 22.13 5.28 -17.28
N GLN A 50 23.01 4.78 -16.41
CA GLN A 50 24.11 3.91 -16.81
C GLN A 50 23.61 2.59 -17.40
N ALA A 51 22.57 1.99 -16.81
CA ALA A 51 21.92 0.80 -17.35
C ALA A 51 21.24 1.07 -18.72
N GLN A 52 20.57 2.22 -18.87
CA GLN A 52 19.95 2.62 -20.15
C GLN A 52 20.97 2.88 -21.25
N VAL A 53 22.09 3.55 -20.94
CA VAL A 53 23.19 3.79 -21.89
C VAL A 53 23.84 2.48 -22.31
N ALA A 54 23.99 1.51 -21.40
CA ALA A 54 24.45 0.16 -21.74
C ALA A 54 23.50 -0.56 -22.72
N ASN A 55 22.19 -0.31 -22.61
CA ASN A 55 21.16 -0.87 -23.49
C ASN A 55 21.01 -0.16 -24.85
N THR A 56 21.55 1.06 -25.02
CA THR A 56 21.49 1.81 -26.29
C THR A 56 22.71 1.58 -27.21
N ALA A 57 23.74 0.87 -26.73
CA ALA A 57 24.87 0.48 -27.56
C ALA A 57 24.43 -0.53 -28.64
N VAL A 58 24.78 -0.27 -29.90
CA VAL A 58 24.37 -1.01 -31.11
C VAL A 58 24.39 -2.53 -30.92
N ARG A 59 23.20 -3.14 -31.03
CA ARG A 59 22.93 -4.59 -30.84
C ARG A 59 23.68 -5.44 -31.87
N LYS A 60 24.73 -6.12 -31.43
CA LYS A 60 25.29 -7.32 -32.09
C LYS A 60 24.81 -8.55 -31.32
N ARG A 61 24.56 -9.67 -32.00
CA ARG A 61 24.21 -10.96 -31.39
C ARG A 61 25.16 -11.24 -30.21
N LYS A 62 24.62 -11.28 -28.99
CA LYS A 62 25.38 -11.50 -27.77
C LYS A 62 25.50 -13.00 -27.51
N ALA A 63 26.70 -13.43 -27.13
CA ALA A 63 26.93 -14.79 -26.66
C ALA A 63 26.25 -14.99 -25.30
N VAL A 64 25.66 -16.17 -25.08
CA VAL A 64 25.08 -16.57 -23.79
C VAL A 64 26.20 -16.55 -22.74
N GLN A 65 26.11 -15.64 -21.76
CA GLN A 65 27.06 -15.54 -20.66
C GLN A 65 26.77 -16.68 -19.68
N LEU A 66 27.80 -17.47 -19.34
CA LEU A 66 27.69 -18.61 -18.44
C LEU A 66 28.33 -18.27 -17.09
N ASP A 67 27.80 -18.84 -16.01
CA ASP A 67 28.49 -18.85 -14.72
C ASP A 67 29.84 -19.58 -14.86
N PRO A 68 30.96 -19.01 -14.37
CA PRO A 68 32.29 -19.62 -14.42
C PRO A 68 32.38 -21.05 -13.87
N ASN A 69 31.43 -21.46 -13.02
CA ASN A 69 31.36 -22.78 -12.38
C ASN A 69 30.42 -23.75 -13.12
N THR A 70 29.83 -23.36 -14.24
CA THR A 70 28.90 -24.20 -15.02
C THR A 70 29.41 -24.41 -16.44
N LYS A 71 29.27 -25.65 -16.95
CA LYS A 71 29.69 -26.01 -18.31
C LYS A 71 28.58 -25.92 -19.36
N PHE A 72 27.34 -25.70 -18.93
CA PHE A 72 26.16 -25.70 -19.79
C PHE A 72 25.28 -24.50 -19.45
N ALA A 73 24.72 -23.85 -20.48
CA ALA A 73 23.72 -22.81 -20.33
C ALA A 73 22.44 -23.36 -19.71
N THR A 74 21.89 -22.65 -18.73
CA THR A 74 20.53 -22.93 -18.26
C THR A 74 19.51 -22.34 -19.24
N ILE A 75 18.24 -22.76 -19.13
CA ILE A 75 17.15 -22.20 -19.93
C ILE A 75 17.01 -20.68 -19.69
N SER A 76 17.30 -20.22 -18.47
CA SER A 76 17.32 -18.80 -18.08
C SER A 76 18.38 -18.00 -18.84
N ASP A 77 19.61 -18.51 -18.93
CA ASP A 77 20.71 -17.81 -19.62
C ASP A 77 20.42 -17.63 -21.11
N VAL A 78 19.77 -18.63 -21.71
CA VAL A 78 19.34 -18.62 -23.11
C VAL A 78 18.19 -17.62 -23.32
N GLN A 79 17.22 -17.57 -22.41
CA GLN A 79 16.10 -16.62 -22.49
C GLN A 79 16.58 -15.17 -22.34
N LYS A 80 17.47 -14.88 -21.38
CA LYS A 80 18.07 -13.56 -21.17
C LYS A 80 18.84 -13.09 -22.40
N ALA A 81 19.67 -13.97 -22.99
CA ALA A 81 20.40 -13.65 -24.22
C ALA A 81 19.49 -13.43 -25.44
N GLN A 82 18.38 -14.18 -25.54
CA GLN A 82 17.40 -14.02 -26.62
C GLN A 82 16.61 -12.71 -26.52
N VAL A 83 16.27 -12.27 -25.31
CA VAL A 83 15.61 -10.96 -25.07
C VAL A 83 16.58 -9.81 -25.32
N GLU A 84 17.83 -9.90 -24.84
CA GLU A 84 18.86 -8.89 -25.11
C GLU A 84 19.20 -8.76 -26.60
N ALA A 85 19.10 -9.86 -27.36
CA ALA A 85 19.27 -9.89 -28.80
C ALA A 85 18.03 -9.44 -29.59
N GLY A 86 16.87 -9.26 -28.93
CA GLY A 86 15.59 -8.94 -29.56
C GLY A 86 14.98 -10.09 -30.37
N GLU A 87 15.36 -11.34 -30.08
CA GLU A 87 14.89 -12.56 -30.74
C GLU A 87 13.64 -13.15 -30.06
N LYS A 88 13.25 -12.65 -28.87
CA LYS A 88 11.99 -12.92 -28.18
C LYS A 88 11.37 -11.61 -27.65
N GLU A 89 10.04 -11.52 -27.70
CA GLU A 89 9.27 -10.40 -27.13
C GLU A 89 9.25 -10.46 -25.58
N ASP A 90 9.19 -9.28 -24.99
CA ASP A 90 9.39 -8.92 -23.59
C ASP A 90 8.25 -9.42 -22.69
N THR A 91 8.26 -10.67 -22.23
CA THR A 91 7.20 -11.20 -21.35
C THR A 91 7.22 -10.53 -19.97
N ALA A 92 6.07 -10.43 -19.30
CA ALA A 92 5.94 -9.84 -17.95
C ALA A 92 6.93 -10.42 -16.92
N ASP A 93 7.40 -11.66 -17.13
CA ASP A 93 8.41 -12.34 -16.32
C ASP A 93 9.76 -11.61 -16.26
N VAL A 94 10.12 -10.83 -17.29
CA VAL A 94 11.40 -10.11 -17.34
C VAL A 94 11.43 -8.93 -16.38
N GLY A 95 10.30 -8.22 -16.20
CA GLY A 95 10.19 -7.11 -15.23
C GLY A 95 10.39 -7.61 -13.80
N MET A 96 9.65 -8.65 -13.42
CA MET A 96 9.77 -9.31 -12.11
C MET A 96 11.17 -9.87 -11.88
N LEU A 97 11.74 -10.58 -12.87
CA LEU A 97 13.10 -11.10 -12.75
C LEU A 97 14.12 -9.97 -12.56
N THR A 98 13.99 -8.87 -13.31
CA THR A 98 14.87 -7.70 -13.17
C THR A 98 14.73 -7.06 -11.78
N TYR A 99 13.51 -6.92 -11.27
CA TYR A 99 13.27 -6.45 -9.91
C TYR A 99 13.97 -7.33 -8.87
N LEU A 100 13.77 -8.65 -8.95
CA LEU A 100 14.38 -9.59 -8.01
C LEU A 100 15.90 -9.63 -8.15
N GLU A 101 16.46 -9.58 -9.37
CA GLU A 101 17.92 -9.50 -9.56
C GLU A 101 18.53 -8.24 -8.89
N LEU A 102 17.80 -7.13 -8.85
CA LEU A 102 18.24 -5.88 -8.23
C LEU A 102 18.08 -5.89 -6.70
N TYR A 103 16.93 -6.36 -6.19
CA TYR A 103 16.54 -6.15 -4.79
C TYR A 103 16.52 -7.44 -3.95
N ARG A 104 16.35 -8.62 -4.57
CA ARG A 104 16.35 -9.94 -3.92
C ARG A 104 17.04 -11.01 -4.78
N PRO A 105 18.38 -10.95 -4.95
CA PRO A 105 19.11 -11.89 -5.80
C PRO A 105 18.92 -13.36 -5.39
N ASP A 106 18.67 -13.60 -4.11
CA ASP A 106 18.32 -14.91 -3.55
C ASP A 106 17.00 -15.44 -4.11
N ALA A 107 15.97 -14.59 -4.19
CA ALA A 107 14.67 -14.94 -4.76
C ALA A 107 14.75 -15.14 -6.28
N ALA A 108 15.54 -14.30 -6.98
CA ALA A 108 15.81 -14.48 -8.40
C ALA A 108 16.47 -15.83 -8.69
N ALA A 109 17.51 -16.19 -7.93
CA ALA A 109 18.21 -17.46 -8.06
C ALA A 109 17.30 -18.67 -7.75
N ALA A 110 16.32 -18.50 -6.86
CA ALA A 110 15.32 -19.52 -6.55
C ALA A 110 14.19 -19.64 -7.60
N GLY A 111 14.20 -18.81 -8.65
CA GLY A 111 13.17 -18.82 -9.69
C GLY A 111 11.84 -18.19 -9.28
N ALA A 112 11.83 -17.32 -8.25
CA ALA A 112 10.60 -16.75 -7.73
C ALA A 112 9.82 -15.89 -8.75
N ALA A 113 10.52 -15.35 -9.75
CA ALA A 113 9.91 -14.54 -10.81
C ALA A 113 8.88 -15.30 -11.66
N THR A 114 8.98 -16.63 -11.73
CA THR A 114 8.10 -17.48 -12.56
C THR A 114 7.32 -18.50 -11.74
N SER A 115 7.41 -18.43 -10.40
CA SER A 115 6.83 -19.44 -9.51
C SER A 115 5.50 -19.03 -8.87
N PHE A 116 5.04 -17.79 -9.06
CA PHE A 116 3.76 -17.33 -8.53
C PHE A 116 2.62 -17.71 -9.47
N GLU A 117 1.46 -18.04 -8.91
CA GLU A 117 0.28 -18.45 -9.68
C GLU A 117 -0.63 -17.25 -9.96
N THR A 118 -1.17 -17.17 -11.18
CA THR A 118 -2.25 -16.24 -11.51
C THR A 118 -3.57 -17.01 -11.66
N VAL A 119 -4.58 -16.63 -10.87
CA VAL A 119 -5.92 -17.22 -10.91
C VAL A 119 -6.90 -16.22 -11.51
N LEU A 120 -7.63 -16.65 -12.53
CA LEU A 120 -8.65 -15.83 -13.21
C LEU A 120 -10.04 -16.14 -12.67
N VAL A 121 -10.74 -15.10 -12.21
CA VAL A 121 -12.10 -15.20 -11.67
C VAL A 121 -13.06 -14.38 -12.52
N ALA A 122 -14.29 -14.89 -12.70
CA ALA A 122 -15.39 -14.18 -13.37
C ALA A 122 -15.04 -13.60 -14.76
N GLY A 123 -14.32 -14.38 -15.57
CA GLY A 123 -13.95 -13.99 -16.94
C GLY A 123 -12.87 -12.91 -17.02
N ALA A 124 -12.07 -12.74 -15.94
CA ALA A 124 -10.86 -11.94 -15.98
C ALA A 124 -9.92 -12.38 -17.10
N VAL A 125 -9.11 -11.44 -17.55
CA VAL A 125 -8.07 -11.69 -18.55
C VAL A 125 -6.72 -11.72 -17.83
N ASP A 126 -5.87 -12.66 -18.22
CA ASP A 126 -4.46 -12.62 -17.85
C ASP A 126 -3.69 -11.78 -18.87
N GLN A 127 -3.10 -10.68 -18.42
CA GLN A 127 -2.35 -9.78 -19.29
C GLN A 127 -0.86 -9.80 -18.92
N GLN A 128 -0.23 -10.96 -19.09
CA GLN A 128 1.21 -11.18 -18.90
C GLN A 128 2.06 -10.93 -20.16
N THR A 129 1.46 -10.39 -21.23
CA THR A 129 2.18 -9.94 -22.43
C THR A 129 2.70 -8.52 -22.27
N PRO A 130 3.80 -8.13 -22.94
CA PRO A 130 4.26 -6.74 -22.92
C PRO A 130 3.14 -5.79 -23.35
N ASN A 131 3.08 -4.63 -22.70
CA ASN A 131 2.03 -3.68 -22.93
C ASN A 131 2.24 -2.92 -24.25
N THR A 132 1.19 -2.77 -25.06
CA THR A 132 1.22 -1.82 -26.20
C THR A 132 1.34 -0.37 -25.69
N PRO A 133 1.75 0.60 -26.54
CA PRO A 133 1.81 2.01 -26.14
C PRO A 133 0.49 2.54 -25.56
N GLU A 134 -0.65 2.12 -26.10
CA GLU A 134 -1.98 2.48 -25.59
C GLU A 134 -2.21 1.89 -24.19
N GLN A 135 -1.79 0.66 -23.97
CA GLN A 135 -1.92 -0.03 -22.67
C GLN A 135 -0.98 0.59 -21.63
N MET A 136 0.23 0.98 -22.03
CA MET A 136 1.16 1.73 -21.20
C MET A 136 0.59 3.10 -20.80
N SER A 137 -0.03 3.83 -21.73
CA SER A 137 -0.64 5.13 -21.41
C SER A 137 -1.79 5.04 -20.41
N ARG A 138 -2.35 3.84 -20.22
CA ARG A 138 -3.37 3.51 -19.20
C ARG A 138 -2.80 2.83 -17.96
N ALA A 139 -1.48 2.70 -17.86
CA ALA A 139 -0.78 2.05 -16.75
C ALA A 139 -1.26 0.62 -16.43
N MET A 140 -1.71 -0.13 -17.44
CA MET A 140 -2.26 -1.47 -17.21
C MET A 140 -1.22 -2.42 -16.62
N GLY A 141 -1.56 -3.12 -15.54
CA GLY A 141 -0.67 -4.06 -14.85
C GLY A 141 0.43 -3.42 -14.00
N LEU A 142 0.54 -2.09 -13.96
CA LEU A 142 1.52 -1.40 -13.11
C LEU A 142 1.24 -1.64 -11.62
N GLU A 143 -0.03 -1.58 -11.24
CA GLU A 143 -0.49 -1.84 -9.88
C GLU A 143 -0.24 -3.30 -9.45
N GLY A 144 -0.58 -4.26 -10.31
CA GLY A 144 -0.31 -5.67 -10.05
C GLY A 144 1.19 -5.98 -9.93
N ALA A 145 2.03 -5.30 -10.71
CA ALA A 145 3.49 -5.40 -10.58
C ALA A 145 3.96 -4.89 -9.21
N LEU A 146 3.49 -3.71 -8.78
CA LEU A 146 3.79 -3.16 -7.44
C LEU A 146 3.45 -4.15 -6.33
N ASP A 147 2.25 -4.73 -6.38
CA ASP A 147 1.76 -5.65 -5.35
C ASP A 147 2.63 -6.92 -5.26
N VAL A 148 2.84 -7.60 -6.40
CA VAL A 148 3.58 -8.87 -6.44
C VAL A 148 5.07 -8.67 -6.17
N GLU A 149 5.68 -7.61 -6.74
CA GLU A 149 7.09 -7.27 -6.48
C GLU A 149 7.32 -6.97 -5.00
N THR A 150 6.39 -6.26 -4.36
CA THR A 150 6.48 -5.97 -2.92
C THR A 150 6.35 -7.25 -2.08
N LEU A 151 5.38 -8.11 -2.37
CA LEU A 151 5.18 -9.36 -1.63
C LEU A 151 6.39 -10.29 -1.74
N LEU A 152 6.89 -10.52 -2.95
CA LEU A 152 8.09 -11.34 -3.18
C LEU A 152 9.34 -10.68 -2.60
N GLY A 153 9.46 -9.36 -2.76
CA GLY A 153 10.57 -8.55 -2.26
C GLY A 153 10.74 -8.65 -0.75
N VAL A 154 9.63 -8.66 0.00
CA VAL A 154 9.64 -8.66 1.47
C VAL A 154 9.57 -10.07 2.07
N ALA A 155 8.72 -10.95 1.53
CA ALA A 155 8.36 -12.23 2.19
C ALA A 155 8.88 -13.49 1.49
N HIS A 156 9.66 -13.42 0.40
CA HIS A 156 10.25 -14.63 -0.19
C HIS A 156 11.00 -15.48 0.87
N PRO A 157 10.77 -16.80 0.97
CA PRO A 157 10.14 -17.69 -0.03
C PRO A 157 8.64 -18.02 0.19
N VAL A 158 7.88 -17.20 0.91
CA VAL A 158 6.42 -17.43 1.08
C VAL A 158 5.73 -17.44 -0.31
N PRO A 159 4.92 -18.47 -0.63
CA PRO A 159 4.21 -18.55 -1.91
C PRO A 159 3.25 -17.37 -2.13
N VAL A 160 3.20 -16.87 -3.37
CA VAL A 160 2.31 -15.78 -3.79
C VAL A 160 1.33 -16.30 -4.84
N VAL A 161 0.07 -15.91 -4.71
CA VAL A 161 -1.00 -16.12 -5.69
C VAL A 161 -1.60 -14.76 -6.02
N ALA A 162 -1.68 -14.44 -7.30
CA ALA A 162 -2.33 -13.25 -7.82
C ALA A 162 -3.74 -13.62 -8.34
N TRP A 163 -4.76 -12.85 -7.95
CA TRP A 163 -6.11 -13.02 -8.47
C TRP A 163 -6.47 -11.86 -9.39
N ASN A 164 -6.77 -12.17 -10.65
CA ASN A 164 -7.43 -11.22 -11.54
C ASN A 164 -8.93 -11.50 -11.52
N VAL A 165 -9.72 -10.47 -11.28
CA VAL A 165 -11.16 -10.61 -11.04
C VAL A 165 -11.92 -9.77 -12.05
N GLY A 166 -12.70 -10.44 -12.89
CA GLY A 166 -13.63 -9.79 -13.81
C GLY A 166 -14.97 -9.48 -13.15
N GLY A 167 -15.83 -8.78 -13.87
CA GLY A 167 -17.18 -8.47 -13.42
C GLY A 167 -17.43 -6.98 -13.29
N ARG A 168 -18.68 -6.63 -12.96
CA ARG A 168 -19.12 -5.26 -12.72
C ARG A 168 -20.07 -5.24 -11.53
N PRO A 169 -19.69 -4.65 -10.39
CA PRO A 169 -20.56 -4.60 -9.21
C PRO A 169 -21.65 -3.53 -9.36
N PRO A 170 -22.65 -3.53 -8.47
CA PRO A 170 -23.56 -2.40 -8.30
C PRO A 170 -22.83 -1.08 -7.98
N PHE A 171 -23.39 0.04 -8.44
CA PHE A 171 -22.75 1.36 -8.36
C PHE A 171 -23.78 2.48 -8.17
N GLN A 172 -23.40 3.48 -7.37
CA GLN A 172 -24.08 4.75 -7.24
C GLN A 172 -23.14 5.88 -7.68
N PRO A 173 -23.50 6.69 -8.69
CA PRO A 173 -22.68 7.82 -9.08
C PRO A 173 -22.47 8.82 -7.93
N SER A 174 -21.31 9.46 -7.91
CA SER A 174 -21.00 10.59 -7.03
C SER A 174 -20.42 11.75 -7.86
N SER A 175 -20.22 12.90 -7.22
CA SER A 175 -19.60 14.05 -7.89
C SER A 175 -18.16 13.77 -8.37
N ASN A 176 -17.48 12.80 -7.74
CA ASN A 176 -16.13 12.36 -8.07
C ASN A 176 -16.11 11.24 -9.14
N LYS A 177 -17.13 10.38 -9.14
CA LYS A 177 -17.21 9.17 -9.97
C LYS A 177 -18.56 9.10 -10.67
N ASP A 178 -18.59 9.39 -11.97
CA ASP A 178 -19.79 9.34 -12.81
C ASP A 178 -19.95 8.00 -13.57
N GLN A 179 -18.87 7.24 -13.67
CA GLN A 179 -18.82 5.92 -14.28
C GLN A 179 -18.51 4.85 -13.25
N ASN A 180 -19.05 3.65 -13.47
CA ASN A 180 -18.83 2.53 -12.57
C ASN A 180 -17.39 2.03 -12.69
N SER A 181 -16.56 2.44 -11.73
CA SER A 181 -15.22 1.93 -11.48
C SER A 181 -15.16 1.12 -10.19
N ASN A 182 -16.31 0.70 -9.65
CA ASN A 182 -16.33 -0.05 -8.40
C ASN A 182 -15.76 -1.46 -8.62
N GLU A 183 -15.10 -1.99 -7.60
CA GLU A 183 -14.47 -3.30 -7.69
C GLU A 183 -15.45 -4.46 -7.43
N PRO A 184 -15.38 -5.56 -8.22
CA PRO A 184 -16.28 -6.70 -8.12
C PRO A 184 -15.97 -7.63 -6.94
N TYR A 185 -15.84 -7.10 -5.72
CA TYR A 185 -15.43 -7.87 -4.53
C TYR A 185 -16.22 -9.17 -4.30
N LEU A 186 -17.53 -9.20 -4.58
CA LEU A 186 -18.33 -10.42 -4.37
C LEU A 186 -17.95 -11.56 -5.32
N GLU A 187 -17.55 -11.29 -6.55
CA GLU A 187 -17.12 -12.35 -7.48
C GLU A 187 -15.89 -13.08 -6.94
N TRP A 188 -14.94 -12.31 -6.43
CA TRP A 188 -13.74 -12.82 -5.78
C TRP A 188 -14.04 -13.53 -4.46
N LEU A 189 -14.85 -12.92 -3.59
CA LEU A 189 -15.20 -13.51 -2.29
C LEU A 189 -16.03 -14.79 -2.45
N HIS A 190 -16.89 -14.89 -3.46
CA HIS A 190 -17.60 -16.13 -3.79
C HIS A 190 -16.65 -17.23 -4.26
N HIS A 191 -15.65 -16.88 -5.06
CA HIS A 191 -14.61 -17.82 -5.45
C HIS A 191 -13.85 -18.35 -4.22
N LEU A 192 -13.35 -17.47 -3.34
CA LEU A 192 -12.64 -17.89 -2.13
C LEU A 192 -13.52 -18.68 -1.15
N ALA A 193 -14.79 -18.29 -1.00
CA ALA A 193 -15.71 -19.00 -0.13
C ALA A 193 -15.96 -20.45 -0.58
N ALA A 194 -15.80 -20.75 -1.87
CA ALA A 194 -15.94 -22.09 -2.42
C ALA A 194 -14.70 -22.98 -2.25
N LEU A 195 -13.54 -22.42 -1.87
CA LEU A 195 -12.33 -23.18 -1.60
C LEU A 195 -12.41 -23.85 -0.22
N ASP A 196 -11.72 -24.98 -0.04
CA ASP A 196 -11.51 -25.62 1.26
C ASP A 196 -10.51 -24.83 2.12
N ASP A 197 -10.55 -24.99 3.46
CA ASP A 197 -9.67 -24.27 4.41
C ASP A 197 -8.17 -24.51 4.17
N ALA A 198 -7.82 -25.64 3.57
CA ALA A 198 -6.44 -25.99 3.20
C ALA A 198 -5.96 -25.27 1.93
N ALA A 199 -6.88 -24.87 1.04
CA ALA A 199 -6.59 -24.16 -0.19
C ALA A 199 -6.68 -22.63 -0.05
N LEU A 200 -7.24 -22.14 1.07
CA LEU A 200 -7.27 -20.71 1.35
C LEU A 200 -5.88 -20.14 1.64
N PRO A 201 -5.55 -18.95 1.14
CA PRO A 201 -4.37 -18.21 1.58
C PRO A 201 -4.52 -17.84 3.06
N ARG A 202 -3.39 -17.75 3.79
CA ARG A 202 -3.41 -17.29 5.19
C ARG A 202 -3.45 -15.77 5.32
N VAL A 203 -3.06 -15.05 4.27
CA VAL A 203 -3.06 -13.59 4.19
C VAL A 203 -3.45 -13.17 2.78
N VAL A 204 -4.28 -12.15 2.67
CA VAL A 204 -4.66 -11.51 1.40
C VAL A 204 -4.37 -10.02 1.51
N SER A 205 -3.73 -9.48 0.47
CA SER A 205 -3.59 -8.03 0.26
C SER A 205 -4.53 -7.56 -0.84
N VAL A 206 -5.20 -6.42 -0.63
CA VAL A 206 -6.08 -5.76 -1.60
C VAL A 206 -5.68 -4.29 -1.69
N SER A 207 -5.13 -3.89 -2.84
CA SER A 207 -4.67 -2.53 -3.10
C SER A 207 -5.70 -1.66 -3.84
N TYR A 208 -6.91 -2.20 -4.09
CA TYR A 208 -7.99 -1.50 -4.77
C TYR A 208 -9.08 -1.05 -3.80
N ALA A 209 -9.58 0.18 -3.98
CA ALA A 209 -10.62 0.76 -3.15
C ALA A 209 -11.56 1.69 -3.93
N ASP A 210 -12.79 1.73 -3.46
CA ASP A 210 -13.88 2.55 -3.95
C ASP A 210 -14.18 3.68 -2.97
N GLU A 211 -14.79 4.76 -3.44
CA GLU A 211 -15.40 5.74 -2.55
C GLU A 211 -16.61 5.09 -1.85
N GLU A 212 -16.70 5.09 -0.52
CA GLU A 212 -17.70 4.30 0.20
C GLU A 212 -19.14 4.59 -0.29
N GLN A 213 -19.44 5.86 -0.59
CA GLN A 213 -20.76 6.26 -1.06
C GLN A 213 -21.10 5.82 -2.50
N THR A 214 -20.11 5.43 -3.32
CA THR A 214 -20.38 4.86 -4.64
C THR A 214 -20.76 3.39 -4.56
N VAL A 215 -20.45 2.71 -3.45
CA VAL A 215 -20.82 1.32 -3.19
C VAL A 215 -22.19 1.28 -2.50
N PRO A 216 -23.19 0.55 -3.05
CA PRO A 216 -24.47 0.47 -2.37
C PRO A 216 -24.39 -0.13 -0.97
N PRO A 217 -25.02 0.47 0.07
CA PRO A 217 -24.88 0.02 1.45
C PRO A 217 -25.17 -1.46 1.68
N ARG A 218 -26.18 -2.01 0.97
CA ARG A 218 -26.51 -3.45 1.04
C ARG A 218 -25.42 -4.34 0.44
N TYR A 219 -24.80 -3.91 -0.65
CA TYR A 219 -23.68 -4.61 -1.26
C TYR A 219 -22.44 -4.53 -0.35
N ALA A 220 -22.13 -3.35 0.19
CA ALA A 220 -21.04 -3.15 1.15
C ALA A 220 -21.20 -4.04 2.39
N ALA A 221 -22.41 -4.10 2.96
CA ALA A 221 -22.71 -4.99 4.09
C ALA A 221 -22.47 -6.47 3.74
N ARG A 222 -22.95 -6.93 2.57
CA ARG A 222 -22.76 -8.30 2.09
C ARG A 222 -21.29 -8.66 1.88
N VAL A 223 -20.52 -7.74 1.30
CA VAL A 223 -19.06 -7.90 1.15
C VAL A 223 -18.38 -8.00 2.51
N CYS A 224 -18.76 -7.15 3.47
CA CYS A 224 -18.23 -7.22 4.84
C CYS A 224 -18.55 -8.52 5.57
N GLU A 225 -19.76 -9.05 5.42
CA GLU A 225 -20.13 -10.37 5.97
C GLU A 225 -19.26 -11.49 5.38
N ALA A 226 -18.91 -11.40 4.09
CA ALA A 226 -18.02 -12.37 3.44
C ALA A 226 -16.56 -12.21 3.91
N PHE A 227 -16.08 -10.98 4.14
CA PHE A 227 -14.79 -10.76 4.80
C PHE A 227 -14.75 -11.33 6.22
N ALA A 228 -15.82 -11.17 6.99
CA ALA A 228 -15.93 -11.78 8.31
C ALA A 228 -15.83 -13.32 8.25
N GLN A 229 -16.47 -13.93 7.25
CA GLN A 229 -16.38 -15.38 7.03
C GLN A 229 -14.96 -15.83 6.68
N LEU A 230 -14.23 -15.10 5.83
CA LEU A 230 -12.82 -15.39 5.55
C LEU A 230 -11.95 -15.24 6.80
N GLY A 231 -12.17 -14.16 7.55
CA GLY A 231 -11.51 -13.93 8.85
C GLY A 231 -11.69 -15.12 9.79
N ALA A 232 -12.94 -15.59 9.93
CA ALA A 232 -13.33 -16.76 10.73
C ALA A 232 -12.63 -18.06 10.29
N ARG A 233 -12.28 -18.18 9.01
CA ARG A 233 -11.54 -19.31 8.42
C ARG A 233 -10.01 -19.15 8.50
N GLY A 234 -9.53 -18.19 9.28
CA GLY A 234 -8.11 -17.99 9.56
C GLY A 234 -7.35 -17.18 8.50
N VAL A 235 -8.06 -16.42 7.66
CA VAL A 235 -7.47 -15.54 6.64
C VAL A 235 -7.35 -14.11 7.18
N SER A 236 -6.16 -13.53 7.10
CA SER A 236 -5.96 -12.10 7.34
C SER A 236 -6.24 -11.29 6.08
N VAL A 237 -7.26 -10.43 6.09
CA VAL A 237 -7.61 -9.57 4.94
C VAL A 237 -7.09 -8.15 5.18
N ILE A 238 -6.19 -7.70 4.31
CA ILE A 238 -5.44 -6.45 4.45
C ILE A 238 -5.75 -5.57 3.25
N VAL A 239 -6.13 -4.31 3.50
CA VAL A 239 -6.67 -3.41 2.47
C VAL A 239 -5.99 -2.05 2.54
N ALA A 240 -5.62 -1.49 1.40
CA ALA A 240 -5.14 -0.12 1.28
C ALA A 240 -6.21 0.90 1.71
N SER A 241 -5.85 1.93 2.48
CA SER A 241 -6.83 2.91 2.98
C SER A 241 -7.26 3.98 1.97
N GLY A 242 -6.57 4.07 0.83
CA GLY A 242 -6.82 5.03 -0.25
C GLY A 242 -5.75 6.10 -0.35
N ASP A 243 -5.79 6.91 -1.42
CA ASP A 243 -4.73 7.87 -1.78
C ASP A 243 -5.23 9.31 -1.97
N GLU A 244 -6.47 9.60 -1.60
CA GLU A 244 -7.10 10.92 -1.72
C GLU A 244 -7.26 11.66 -0.38
N GLY A 245 -6.52 11.27 0.67
CA GLY A 245 -6.62 11.90 1.98
C GLY A 245 -7.97 11.64 2.66
N VAL A 246 -8.59 12.68 3.19
CA VAL A 246 -10.01 12.66 3.61
C VAL A 246 -11.00 12.78 2.44
N GLY A 247 -10.51 12.88 1.20
CA GLY A 247 -11.28 12.97 -0.03
C GLY A 247 -10.71 14.01 -1.01
N LYS A 248 -11.04 13.85 -2.29
CA LYS A 248 -10.54 14.71 -3.36
C LYS A 248 -11.06 16.14 -3.29
N GLU A 249 -10.16 17.09 -3.54
CA GLU A 249 -10.45 18.52 -3.57
C GLU A 249 -11.66 18.85 -4.47
N GLY A 250 -12.63 19.60 -3.92
CA GLY A 250 -13.84 20.02 -4.64
C GLY A 250 -14.86 18.91 -4.92
N LYS A 251 -14.66 17.68 -4.42
CA LYS A 251 -15.57 16.53 -4.63
C LYS A 251 -16.18 15.94 -3.36
N CYS A 252 -15.93 16.59 -2.22
CA CYS A 252 -16.29 16.11 -0.90
C CYS A 252 -17.72 16.51 -0.48
N VAL A 253 -18.71 15.96 -1.20
CA VAL A 253 -20.15 16.16 -0.95
C VAL A 253 -20.91 14.83 -0.96
N SER A 254 -21.99 14.73 -0.18
CA SER A 254 -22.89 13.57 -0.19
C SER A 254 -23.52 13.35 -1.56
N ASN A 255 -23.72 12.09 -1.94
CA ASN A 255 -24.48 11.70 -3.14
C ASN A 255 -25.97 11.41 -2.87
N ASP A 256 -26.51 11.92 -1.77
CA ASP A 256 -27.92 11.78 -1.35
C ASP A 256 -28.86 12.83 -1.97
N GLY A 257 -28.35 13.64 -2.91
CA GLY A 257 -29.08 14.72 -3.57
C GLY A 257 -29.11 16.03 -2.77
N ALA A 258 -28.48 16.08 -1.59
CA ALA A 258 -28.37 17.30 -0.78
C ALA A 258 -27.02 18.02 -0.92
N ASP A 259 -26.04 17.40 -1.60
CA ASP A 259 -24.66 17.90 -1.74
C ASP A 259 -24.05 18.39 -0.41
N THR A 260 -24.36 17.69 0.68
CA THR A 260 -23.91 18.06 2.03
C THR A 260 -22.40 17.86 2.12
N PRO A 261 -21.61 18.89 2.50
CA PRO A 261 -20.17 18.75 2.66
C PRO A 261 -19.81 17.66 3.66
N ARG A 262 -18.95 16.71 3.25
CA ARG A 262 -18.47 15.61 4.10
C ARG A 262 -17.18 15.02 3.58
N PHE A 263 -16.43 14.35 4.44
CA PHE A 263 -15.27 13.55 4.06
C PHE A 263 -15.69 12.22 3.42
N MET A 264 -14.79 11.69 2.60
CA MET A 264 -15.00 10.54 1.71
C MET A 264 -14.17 9.34 2.18
N PRO A 265 -14.69 8.51 3.11
CA PRO A 265 -14.04 7.26 3.45
C PRO A 265 -14.04 6.31 2.25
N ALA A 266 -13.04 5.43 2.18
CA ALA A 266 -12.91 4.41 1.15
C ALA A 266 -13.47 3.05 1.61
N PHE A 267 -14.01 2.28 0.69
CA PHE A 267 -14.43 0.89 0.85
C PHE A 267 -13.49 -0.01 0.03
N PRO A 268 -13.01 -1.17 0.55
CA PRO A 268 -13.44 -1.86 1.76
C PRO A 268 -12.68 -1.48 3.01
N ALA A 269 -11.80 -0.47 2.98
CA ALA A 269 -11.08 0.01 4.17
C ALA A 269 -12.04 0.36 5.33
N SER A 270 -13.23 0.88 5.03
CA SER A 270 -14.27 1.18 6.02
C SER A 270 -14.96 -0.04 6.63
N CYS A 271 -14.76 -1.23 6.06
CA CYS A 271 -15.28 -2.48 6.61
C CYS A 271 -14.61 -2.81 7.96
N PRO A 272 -15.36 -3.22 8.99
CA PRO A 272 -14.78 -3.56 10.30
C PRO A 272 -14.09 -4.94 10.34
N TYR A 273 -14.20 -5.74 9.29
CA TYR A 273 -13.65 -7.11 9.22
C TYR A 273 -12.39 -7.22 8.36
N VAL A 274 -11.78 -6.09 8.01
CA VAL A 274 -10.50 -6.01 7.31
C VAL A 274 -9.52 -5.15 8.11
N THR A 275 -8.23 -5.36 7.91
CA THR A 275 -7.18 -4.49 8.44
C THR A 275 -6.85 -3.42 7.39
N ALA A 276 -7.27 -2.19 7.64
CA ALA A 276 -6.98 -1.06 6.76
C ALA A 276 -5.57 -0.53 7.01
N VAL A 277 -4.79 -0.34 5.94
CA VAL A 277 -3.38 0.10 6.01
C VAL A 277 -3.24 1.47 5.35
N GLY A 278 -2.86 2.45 6.17
CA GLY A 278 -2.47 3.78 5.71
C GLY A 278 -1.02 3.89 5.28
N GLY A 279 -0.65 5.09 4.84
CA GLY A 279 0.65 5.36 4.26
C GLY A 279 1.54 6.22 5.14
N THR A 280 2.80 5.85 5.29
CA THR A 280 3.84 6.69 5.89
C THR A 280 4.93 7.03 4.88
N ARG A 281 5.74 8.04 5.22
CA ARG A 281 6.98 8.39 4.51
C ARG A 281 8.11 8.61 5.50
N HIS A 282 9.34 8.55 4.99
CA HIS A 282 10.59 8.67 5.74
C HIS A 282 10.83 7.55 6.76
N PHE A 283 12.06 7.46 7.27
CA PHE A 283 12.47 6.45 8.25
C PHE A 283 12.77 7.03 9.64
N ASP A 284 13.26 8.28 9.72
CA ASP A 284 13.45 9.00 10.99
C ASP A 284 13.42 10.54 10.79
N PRO A 285 12.40 11.25 11.32
CA PRO A 285 11.19 10.69 11.91
C PRO A 285 10.28 10.11 10.81
N VAL A 286 9.57 9.02 11.12
CA VAL A 286 8.44 8.56 10.31
C VAL A 286 7.31 9.60 10.41
N MET A 287 6.64 9.87 9.31
CA MET A 287 5.50 10.79 9.28
C MET A 287 4.40 10.28 8.35
N ALA A 288 3.20 10.83 8.52
CA ALA A 288 2.06 10.61 7.64
C ALA A 288 2.46 10.91 6.17
N GLY A 289 2.23 9.95 5.28
CA GLY A 289 2.52 10.00 3.85
C GLY A 289 1.70 11.05 3.08
N PHE A 290 2.42 11.93 2.37
CA PHE A 290 1.86 12.80 1.34
C PHE A 290 2.93 13.07 0.26
N ASP A 291 2.52 13.24 -1.00
CA ASP A 291 3.38 13.76 -2.07
C ASP A 291 2.93 15.16 -2.52
N ALA A 292 3.73 16.17 -2.18
CA ALA A 292 3.49 17.55 -2.58
C ALA A 292 3.67 17.80 -4.09
N ARG A 293 4.30 16.89 -4.83
CA ARG A 293 4.61 17.11 -6.26
C ARG A 293 3.43 16.83 -7.18
N GLY A 294 2.41 16.11 -6.71
CA GLY A 294 1.21 15.74 -7.47
C GLY A 294 1.52 14.87 -8.70
N GLY A 295 0.91 13.68 -8.79
CA GLY A 295 1.00 12.84 -10.01
C GLY A 295 2.02 11.70 -9.98
N PHE A 296 2.30 11.10 -8.82
CA PHE A 296 2.93 9.78 -8.71
C PHE A 296 1.92 8.65 -8.39
N SER A 297 0.62 8.96 -8.39
CA SER A 297 -0.45 7.96 -8.24
C SER A 297 -0.46 7.11 -9.50
N THR A 298 0.15 5.93 -9.44
CA THR A 298 -0.08 4.79 -10.35
C THR A 298 -0.13 5.10 -11.86
N GLY A 299 0.45 6.21 -12.28
CA GLY A 299 0.13 6.83 -13.56
C GLY A 299 1.27 7.71 -14.00
N LEU A 300 2.01 7.19 -14.98
CA LEU A 300 2.98 7.93 -15.79
C LEU A 300 2.53 9.37 -15.99
N ARG A 301 3.43 10.32 -15.75
CA ARG A 301 3.23 11.73 -16.09
C ARG A 301 2.74 11.85 -17.53
N ARG A 302 1.44 12.10 -17.74
CA ARG A 302 0.90 12.31 -19.10
C ARG A 302 1.67 13.44 -19.77
N PRO A 303 2.07 13.30 -21.04
CA PRO A 303 2.78 14.35 -21.74
C PRO A 303 1.90 15.62 -21.78
N PRO A 304 2.51 16.83 -21.68
CA PRO A 304 1.78 18.10 -21.59
C PRO A 304 0.85 18.37 -22.78
N SER A 305 1.03 17.69 -23.92
CA SER A 305 0.33 17.96 -25.18
C SER A 305 -1.16 17.58 -25.19
N GLU A 306 -1.67 16.86 -24.19
CA GLU A 306 -3.08 16.46 -24.12
C GLU A 306 -3.94 17.29 -23.14
N HIS A 307 -3.36 18.31 -22.49
CA HIS A 307 -4.11 19.17 -21.57
C HIS A 307 -4.58 20.43 -22.29
N ALA A 308 -5.86 20.47 -22.69
CA ALA A 308 -6.51 21.69 -23.20
C ALA A 308 -6.67 22.77 -22.10
N ASP A 309 -6.50 22.38 -20.85
CA ASP A 309 -6.49 23.21 -19.67
C ASP A 309 -5.13 23.08 -18.98
N ASN A 310 -4.33 24.14 -18.97
CA ASN A 310 -3.08 24.28 -18.21
C ASN A 310 -3.28 24.21 -16.67
N LYS A 311 -4.13 23.31 -16.17
CA LYS A 311 -4.27 22.98 -14.75
C LYS A 311 -3.34 21.82 -14.43
N ALA A 312 -2.14 22.17 -13.97
CA ALA A 312 -1.33 21.29 -13.15
C ALA A 312 -2.05 21.03 -11.80
N TYR A 313 -3.07 20.19 -11.81
CA TYR A 313 -3.54 19.49 -10.61
C TYR A 313 -3.30 18.00 -10.85
N GLY A 314 -2.04 17.60 -10.81
CA GLY A 314 -1.73 16.20 -10.52
C GLY A 314 -2.29 15.92 -9.14
N SER A 315 -3.15 14.90 -9.00
CA SER A 315 -3.68 14.48 -7.70
C SER A 315 -2.52 14.39 -6.70
N ILE A 316 -2.61 15.17 -5.62
CA ILE A 316 -1.70 15.04 -4.48
C ILE A 316 -2.05 13.70 -3.86
N ASN A 317 -1.10 12.76 -3.88
CA ASN A 317 -1.29 11.50 -3.17
C ASN A 317 -1.18 11.78 -1.69
N VAL A 318 -2.25 11.51 -0.97
CA VAL A 318 -2.29 11.63 0.48
C VAL A 318 -2.94 10.36 0.99
N LEU A 319 -2.30 9.72 1.95
CA LEU A 319 -2.86 8.52 2.56
C LEU A 319 -4.33 8.72 2.97
N GLY A 320 -5.15 7.71 2.74
CA GLY A 320 -6.56 7.71 3.06
C GLY A 320 -6.80 7.49 4.54
N GLY A 321 -7.85 8.11 5.08
CA GLY A 321 -8.26 7.87 6.46
C GLY A 321 -9.50 8.68 6.82
N GLY A 322 -10.04 8.43 8.01
CA GLY A 322 -11.27 9.07 8.48
C GLY A 322 -12.22 8.11 9.15
N PHE A 323 -13.51 8.22 8.86
CA PHE A 323 -14.56 7.49 9.57
C PHE A 323 -15.64 7.03 8.58
N SER A 324 -16.04 5.77 8.69
CA SER A 324 -17.13 5.20 7.88
C SER A 324 -18.46 5.92 8.12
N ASN A 325 -19.22 6.13 7.05
CA ASN A 325 -20.62 6.55 7.10
C ASN A 325 -21.59 5.34 7.18
N TYR A 326 -21.14 4.14 6.80
CA TYR A 326 -21.97 2.94 6.77
C TYR A 326 -21.84 2.07 8.01
N PHE A 327 -20.61 1.87 8.49
CA PHE A 327 -20.29 0.89 9.51
C PHE A 327 -20.07 1.56 10.86
N PRO A 328 -20.80 1.13 11.91
CA PRO A 328 -20.58 1.66 13.25
C PRO A 328 -19.18 1.27 13.75
N ARG A 329 -18.67 2.06 14.69
CA ARG A 329 -17.40 1.77 15.34
C ARG A 329 -17.43 0.38 16.01
N PRO A 330 -16.49 -0.52 15.67
CA PRO A 330 -16.44 -1.84 16.28
C PRO A 330 -15.83 -1.78 17.69
N ARG A 331 -16.26 -2.69 18.56
CA ARG A 331 -15.88 -2.71 19.99
C ARG A 331 -14.37 -2.74 20.22
N TYR A 332 -13.60 -3.44 19.38
CA TYR A 332 -12.15 -3.52 19.52
C TYR A 332 -11.46 -2.16 19.31
N GLN A 333 -12.09 -1.23 18.58
CA GLN A 333 -11.55 0.09 18.28
C GLN A 333 -12.05 1.17 19.24
N GLU A 334 -13.10 0.88 20.03
CA GLU A 334 -13.84 1.87 20.82
C GLU A 334 -12.93 2.72 21.72
N PRO A 335 -12.05 2.15 22.55
CA PRO A 335 -11.24 2.97 23.47
C PRO A 335 -10.30 3.93 22.73
N ALA A 336 -9.67 3.45 21.65
CA ALA A 336 -8.68 4.20 20.90
C ALA A 336 -9.31 5.34 20.09
N VAL A 337 -10.40 5.04 19.35
CA VAL A 337 -11.07 6.03 18.50
C VAL A 337 -11.85 7.04 19.33
N ALA A 338 -12.52 6.62 20.40
CA ALA A 338 -13.26 7.55 21.25
C ALA A 338 -12.32 8.60 21.88
N ALA A 339 -11.12 8.17 22.31
CA ALA A 339 -10.09 9.09 22.81
C ALA A 339 -9.65 10.09 21.73
N TYR A 340 -9.41 9.62 20.50
CA TYR A 340 -9.04 10.49 19.38
C TYR A 340 -10.15 11.49 19.01
N VAL A 341 -11.38 11.02 18.87
CA VAL A 341 -12.55 11.88 18.58
C VAL A 341 -12.76 12.93 19.67
N ALA A 342 -12.57 12.57 20.94
CA ALA A 342 -12.61 13.53 22.03
C ALA A 342 -11.48 14.58 21.91
N GLY A 343 -10.26 14.15 21.54
CA GLY A 343 -9.11 15.03 21.30
C GLY A 343 -9.29 16.00 20.13
N LEU A 344 -10.10 15.65 19.11
CA LEU A 344 -10.42 16.53 17.99
C LEU A 344 -11.28 17.74 18.39
N ASN A 345 -11.98 17.68 19.54
CA ASN A 345 -12.95 18.69 19.96
C ASN A 345 -13.99 18.98 18.86
N THR A 346 -14.04 20.22 18.35
CA THR A 346 -14.95 20.64 17.27
C THR A 346 -14.30 20.61 15.88
N THR A 347 -13.05 20.14 15.76
CA THR A 347 -12.33 20.08 14.50
C THR A 347 -13.09 19.21 13.50
N HIS A 348 -13.34 19.74 12.29
CA HIS A 348 -14.11 19.09 11.22
C HIS A 348 -15.54 18.70 11.61
N GLY A 349 -16.14 19.37 12.62
CA GLY A 349 -17.53 19.13 13.02
C GLY A 349 -18.50 19.18 11.84
N GLY A 350 -19.33 18.15 11.68
CA GLY A 350 -20.28 18.01 10.58
C GLY A 350 -19.71 17.37 9.30
N LEU A 351 -18.38 17.25 9.16
CA LEU A 351 -17.75 16.66 7.97
C LEU A 351 -17.54 15.15 8.06
N TYR A 352 -17.58 14.56 9.26
CA TYR A 352 -17.37 13.12 9.45
C TYR A 352 -18.38 12.52 10.43
N ASN A 353 -18.52 11.19 10.41
CA ASN A 353 -19.33 10.44 11.35
C ASN A 353 -18.49 10.04 12.58
N PRO A 354 -18.62 10.71 13.75
CA PRO A 354 -17.81 10.40 14.92
C PRO A 354 -18.15 9.05 15.56
N GLN A 355 -19.21 8.38 15.13
CA GLN A 355 -19.59 7.04 15.60
C GLN A 355 -19.24 5.93 14.60
N GLY A 356 -18.63 6.27 13.47
CA GLY A 356 -18.21 5.32 12.44
C GLY A 356 -16.93 4.57 12.81
N ARG A 357 -16.70 3.43 12.13
CA ARG A 357 -15.40 2.74 12.10
C ARG A 357 -14.31 3.71 11.67
N GLY A 358 -13.27 3.87 12.50
CA GLY A 358 -12.15 4.78 12.22
C GLY A 358 -11.11 4.14 11.32
N ILE A 359 -10.53 4.85 10.36
CA ILE A 359 -9.61 4.34 9.32
C ILE A 359 -8.34 5.21 9.32
N PRO A 360 -7.13 4.63 9.17
CA PRO A 360 -6.80 3.21 9.04
C PRO A 360 -6.64 2.48 10.40
N ASP A 361 -6.32 1.19 10.38
CA ASP A 361 -5.95 0.44 11.58
C ASP A 361 -4.46 0.55 11.91
N VAL A 362 -3.62 0.49 10.87
CA VAL A 362 -2.15 0.58 10.94
C VAL A 362 -1.66 1.37 9.73
N ALA A 363 -0.35 1.61 9.64
CA ALA A 363 0.26 2.19 8.46
C ALA A 363 1.58 1.51 8.09
N ALA A 364 2.01 1.65 6.84
CA ALA A 364 3.33 1.25 6.38
C ALA A 364 3.85 2.22 5.32
N MET A 365 5.12 2.09 4.92
CA MET A 365 5.71 2.96 3.91
C MET A 365 4.87 2.94 2.62
N ALA A 366 4.61 4.12 2.07
CA ALA A 366 3.76 4.32 0.88
C ALA A 366 4.37 5.32 -0.11
N TYR A 367 5.68 5.57 -0.01
CA TYR A 367 6.34 6.66 -0.73
C TYR A 367 7.64 6.20 -1.39
N HIS A 368 7.77 6.47 -2.68
CA HIS A 368 8.86 6.10 -3.59
C HIS A 368 9.20 4.60 -3.53
N PHE A 369 8.19 3.75 -3.72
CA PHE A 369 8.42 2.33 -3.91
C PHE A 369 9.01 2.07 -5.30
N PRO A 370 10.18 1.41 -5.38
CA PRO A 370 10.72 1.00 -6.67
C PRO A 370 9.88 -0.15 -7.24
N VAL A 371 9.51 -0.02 -8.51
CA VAL A 371 8.79 -1.06 -9.26
C VAL A 371 9.42 -1.21 -10.65
N VAL A 372 9.53 -2.43 -11.17
CA VAL A 372 10.01 -2.68 -12.53
C VAL A 372 8.86 -3.15 -13.42
N TRP A 373 8.24 -2.20 -14.11
CA TRP A 373 7.11 -2.47 -14.98
C TRP A 373 7.47 -2.25 -16.45
N ASN A 374 7.11 -3.24 -17.28
CA ASN A 374 7.39 -3.25 -18.72
C ASN A 374 8.88 -2.99 -19.04
N GLY A 375 9.76 -3.70 -18.34
CA GLY A 375 11.22 -3.62 -18.49
C GLY A 375 11.87 -2.32 -18.00
N THR A 376 11.12 -1.45 -17.31
CA THR A 376 11.61 -0.13 -16.87
C THR A 376 11.32 0.12 -15.40
N SER A 377 12.26 0.77 -14.71
CA SER A 377 12.09 1.13 -13.29
C SER A 377 11.25 2.40 -13.14
N HIS A 378 10.30 2.34 -12.22
CA HIS A 378 9.42 3.42 -11.81
C HIS A 378 9.50 3.60 -10.29
N LEU A 379 9.11 4.79 -9.83
CA LEU A 379 8.83 5.04 -8.42
C LEU A 379 7.34 5.28 -8.29
N LEU A 380 6.68 4.52 -7.42
CA LEU A 380 5.26 4.66 -7.13
C LEU A 380 5.04 5.12 -5.70
N ASP A 381 3.98 5.88 -5.52
CA ASP A 381 3.45 6.30 -4.24
C ASP A 381 2.04 5.77 -4.11
N GLY A 382 1.61 5.47 -2.88
CA GLY A 382 0.25 5.04 -2.59
C GLY A 382 0.18 4.00 -1.49
N THR A 383 -0.97 3.95 -0.84
CA THR A 383 -1.31 2.92 0.16
C THR A 383 -1.36 1.52 -0.45
N SER A 384 -1.46 1.44 -1.77
CA SER A 384 -1.16 0.25 -2.58
C SER A 384 0.20 -0.39 -2.35
N ALA A 385 1.22 0.38 -1.97
CA ALA A 385 2.51 -0.19 -1.57
C ALA A 385 2.52 -0.64 -0.09
N SER A 386 1.74 0.06 0.74
CA SER A 386 1.69 -0.17 2.18
C SER A 386 0.94 -1.45 2.56
N ALA A 387 -0.17 -1.75 1.87
CA ALA A 387 -0.98 -2.95 2.09
C ALA A 387 -0.19 -4.26 1.86
N PRO A 388 0.46 -4.49 0.70
CA PRO A 388 1.28 -5.68 0.48
C PRO A 388 2.51 -5.73 1.38
N THR A 389 3.09 -4.57 1.75
CA THR A 389 4.18 -4.53 2.74
C THR A 389 3.72 -5.06 4.10
N PHE A 390 2.58 -4.61 4.61
CA PHE A 390 2.02 -5.10 5.86
C PHE A 390 1.60 -6.57 5.74
N ALA A 391 1.00 -6.98 4.61
CA ALA A 391 0.64 -8.37 4.34
C ALA A 391 1.83 -9.32 4.35
N ALA A 392 2.95 -8.92 3.74
CA ALA A 392 4.19 -9.68 3.78
C ALA A 392 4.71 -9.87 5.22
N ILE A 393 4.64 -8.83 6.06
CA ILE A 393 5.01 -8.91 7.48
C ILE A 393 4.11 -9.91 8.24
N ILE A 394 2.80 -9.85 8.03
CA ILE A 394 1.84 -10.79 8.65
C ILE A 394 2.08 -12.22 8.14
N ALA A 395 2.40 -12.40 6.85
CA ALA A 395 2.72 -13.70 6.29
C ALA A 395 3.96 -14.32 6.96
N LEU A 396 5.01 -13.53 7.20
CA LEU A 396 6.19 -13.98 7.95
C LEU A 396 5.91 -14.30 9.43
N ILE A 397 4.93 -13.62 10.05
CA ILE A 397 4.49 -13.96 11.41
C ILE A 397 3.69 -15.28 11.40
N ASN A 398 2.81 -15.46 10.42
CA ASN A 398 2.08 -16.73 10.23
C ASN A 398 3.04 -17.89 9.95
N ASP A 399 4.10 -17.68 9.17
CA ASP A 399 5.16 -18.68 8.95
C ASP A 399 5.82 -19.10 10.28
N ALA A 400 6.17 -18.14 11.13
CA ALA A 400 6.73 -18.43 12.44
C ALA A 400 5.76 -19.18 13.37
N LEU A 401 4.46 -18.85 13.32
CA LEU A 401 3.42 -19.57 14.07
C LEU A 401 3.29 -21.02 13.58
N LEU A 402 3.20 -21.22 12.27
CA LEU A 402 3.06 -22.53 11.64
C LEU A 402 4.29 -23.41 11.90
N ALA A 403 5.49 -22.84 11.98
CA ALA A 403 6.70 -23.55 12.37
C ALA A 403 6.67 -24.09 13.82
N GLU A 404 5.86 -23.50 14.70
CA GLU A 404 5.56 -24.01 16.05
C GLU A 404 4.27 -24.86 16.10
N GLY A 405 3.70 -25.20 14.94
CA GLY A 405 2.43 -25.92 14.81
C GLY A 405 1.18 -25.09 15.11
N ARG A 406 1.30 -23.79 15.37
CA ARG A 406 0.20 -22.92 15.78
C ARG A 406 -0.66 -22.50 14.58
N PRO A 407 -1.96 -22.19 14.79
CA PRO A 407 -2.80 -21.63 13.73
C PRO A 407 -2.31 -20.25 13.29
N SER A 408 -2.71 -19.84 12.07
CA SER A 408 -2.51 -18.47 11.58
C SER A 408 -3.33 -17.46 12.38
N LEU A 409 -2.95 -16.18 12.30
CA LEU A 409 -3.59 -15.10 13.03
C LEU A 409 -5.05 -14.85 12.61
N GLY A 410 -5.41 -15.04 11.34
CA GLY A 410 -6.76 -14.75 10.84
C GLY A 410 -7.14 -13.27 10.98
N PHE A 411 -8.34 -12.98 11.50
CA PHE A 411 -8.81 -11.61 11.69
C PHE A 411 -7.99 -10.85 12.74
N LEU A 412 -7.17 -9.89 12.29
CA LEU A 412 -6.10 -9.28 13.09
C LEU A 412 -6.57 -8.20 14.08
N ASN A 413 -7.61 -7.45 13.74
CA ASN A 413 -7.86 -6.16 14.38
C ASN A 413 -7.98 -6.26 15.91
N PRO A 414 -8.73 -7.20 16.52
CA PRO A 414 -8.80 -7.27 17.97
C PRO A 414 -7.45 -7.46 18.67
N TRP A 415 -6.48 -8.14 18.03
CA TRP A 415 -5.13 -8.35 18.55
C TRP A 415 -4.29 -7.08 18.42
N LEU A 416 -4.38 -6.41 17.25
CA LEU A 416 -3.69 -5.14 17.00
C LEU A 416 -4.07 -4.06 18.02
N TYR A 417 -5.36 -3.93 18.34
CA TYR A 417 -5.87 -2.97 19.33
C TYR A 417 -5.71 -3.44 20.79
N SER A 418 -5.05 -4.58 21.03
CA SER A 418 -4.83 -5.12 22.38
C SER A 418 -3.36 -5.51 22.59
N SER A 419 -3.05 -6.81 22.62
CA SER A 419 -1.72 -7.30 23.00
C SER A 419 -0.64 -7.03 21.98
N ALA A 420 -0.97 -6.77 20.72
CA ALA A 420 0.01 -6.44 19.67
C ALA A 420 0.46 -4.97 19.69
N LEU A 421 -0.25 -4.08 20.40
CA LEU A 421 0.01 -2.64 20.40
C LEU A 421 1.48 -2.26 20.68
N PRO A 422 2.22 -2.90 21.61
CA PRO A 422 3.64 -2.62 21.83
C PRO A 422 4.55 -2.94 20.64
N GLY A 423 4.07 -3.73 19.68
CA GLY A 423 4.75 -4.05 18.43
C GLY A 423 4.52 -3.02 17.32
N LEU A 424 3.80 -1.94 17.59
CA LEU A 424 3.53 -0.87 16.65
C LEU A 424 4.27 0.41 17.07
N ARG A 425 4.85 1.10 16.09
CA ARG A 425 5.55 2.36 16.30
C ARG A 425 4.66 3.52 15.91
N ASP A 426 4.27 4.28 16.91
CA ASP A 426 3.41 5.46 16.80
C ASP A 426 3.99 6.52 15.86
N VAL A 427 3.13 7.15 15.07
CA VAL A 427 3.46 8.18 14.09
C VAL A 427 2.69 9.45 14.44
N THR A 428 3.39 10.44 14.97
CA THR A 428 2.76 11.65 15.56
C THR A 428 2.96 12.91 14.74
N ILE A 429 3.37 12.77 13.48
CA ILE A 429 3.74 13.89 12.61
C ILE A 429 3.00 13.78 11.28
N GLY A 430 2.28 14.85 10.92
CA GLY A 430 1.63 14.98 9.62
C GLY A 430 0.10 14.94 9.71
N SER A 431 -0.56 14.84 8.56
CA SER A 431 -2.01 14.76 8.45
C SER A 431 -2.44 14.22 7.09
N ASN A 432 -3.66 13.67 6.98
CA ASN A 432 -4.24 13.21 5.72
C ASN A 432 -5.10 14.29 5.03
N ARG A 433 -4.44 15.36 4.59
CA ARG A 433 -5.07 16.50 3.92
C ARG A 433 -5.95 16.10 2.73
N GLY A 434 -7.05 16.83 2.54
CA GLY A 434 -8.03 16.60 1.48
C GLY A 434 -9.26 17.48 1.70
N CYS A 435 -10.18 17.51 0.73
CA CYS A 435 -11.44 18.25 0.81
C CYS A 435 -11.30 19.75 1.16
N GLY A 436 -10.21 20.41 0.78
CA GLY A 436 -9.93 21.81 1.13
C GLY A 436 -9.49 22.01 2.57
N THR A 437 -9.19 20.93 3.29
CA THR A 437 -8.83 20.92 4.70
C THR A 437 -7.46 20.31 4.96
N MET A 438 -6.97 20.50 6.19
CA MET A 438 -5.78 19.81 6.68
C MET A 438 -6.02 18.33 6.99
N GLY A 439 -7.25 17.83 6.87
CA GLY A 439 -7.62 16.47 7.27
C GLY A 439 -7.38 16.22 8.76
N PHE A 440 -7.29 14.96 9.13
CA PHE A 440 -7.03 14.48 10.48
C PHE A 440 -5.53 14.51 10.80
N PRO A 441 -5.12 15.13 11.93
CA PRO A 441 -3.72 15.15 12.34
C PRO A 441 -3.27 13.79 12.87
N ALA A 442 -2.01 13.44 12.59
CA ALA A 442 -1.33 12.36 13.27
C ALA A 442 -0.93 12.81 14.69
N VAL A 443 -1.24 12.02 15.72
CA VAL A 443 -1.07 12.38 17.14
C VAL A 443 -0.68 11.15 17.95
N GLU A 444 -0.38 11.32 19.25
CA GLU A 444 -0.08 10.18 20.11
C GLU A 444 -1.27 9.21 20.24
N GLY A 445 -1.01 7.92 20.05
CA GLY A 445 -2.00 6.85 20.11
C GLY A 445 -2.59 6.50 18.73
N TRP A 446 -3.86 6.10 18.70
CA TRP A 446 -4.54 5.89 17.42
C TRP A 446 -4.97 7.23 16.82
N ASP A 447 -4.75 7.40 15.52
CA ASP A 447 -5.27 8.56 14.79
C ASP A 447 -5.85 8.18 13.41
N ALA A 448 -6.72 9.05 12.90
CA ALA A 448 -7.40 8.83 11.62
C ALA A 448 -6.55 9.17 10.38
N ALA A 449 -5.22 9.26 10.54
CA ALA A 449 -4.25 9.31 9.45
C ALA A 449 -3.42 8.00 9.41
N THR A 450 -2.75 7.61 10.49
CA THR A 450 -1.81 6.49 10.50
C THR A 450 -2.23 5.31 11.37
N GLY A 451 -3.42 5.37 11.95
CA GLY A 451 -3.96 4.31 12.78
C GLY A 451 -3.14 4.13 14.04
N LEU A 452 -2.83 2.87 14.38
CA LEU A 452 -1.96 2.51 15.50
C LEU A 452 -0.46 2.69 15.20
N GLY A 453 -0.10 3.13 13.99
CA GLY A 453 1.28 3.33 13.55
C GLY A 453 1.85 2.16 12.73
N THR A 454 3.18 2.06 12.69
CA THR A 454 3.92 1.17 11.77
C THR A 454 4.38 -0.14 12.42
N PRO A 455 4.36 -1.29 11.70
CA PRO A 455 4.72 -2.58 12.28
C PRO A 455 6.21 -2.68 12.62
N TRP A 456 6.51 -3.13 13.84
CA TRP A 456 7.86 -3.55 14.23
C TRP A 456 7.94 -5.07 14.35
N PHE A 457 8.35 -5.70 13.23
CA PHE A 457 8.32 -7.15 13.06
C PHE A 457 8.89 -7.98 14.23
N PRO A 458 10.09 -7.68 14.79
CA PRO A 458 10.64 -8.50 15.88
C PRO A 458 9.73 -8.57 17.10
N VAL A 459 9.06 -7.47 17.44
CA VAL A 459 8.16 -7.42 18.60
C VAL A 459 6.80 -8.03 18.26
N LEU A 460 6.23 -7.75 17.08
CA LEU A 460 4.99 -8.39 16.65
C LEU A 460 5.11 -9.91 16.59
N LYS A 461 6.20 -10.43 16.02
CA LYS A 461 6.50 -11.87 16.01
C LYS A 461 6.59 -12.43 17.44
N HIS A 462 7.33 -11.76 18.33
CA HIS A 462 7.46 -12.19 19.71
C HIS A 462 6.11 -12.24 20.44
N LEU A 463 5.28 -11.21 20.27
CA LEU A 463 3.95 -11.14 20.86
C LEU A 463 3.04 -12.23 20.31
N ALA A 464 3.06 -12.47 19.00
CA ALA A 464 2.28 -13.55 18.37
C ALA A 464 2.66 -14.94 18.91
N LEU A 465 3.96 -15.24 19.06
CA LEU A 465 4.40 -16.55 19.57
C LEU A 465 4.10 -16.73 21.07
N ARG A 466 4.08 -15.63 21.83
CA ARG A 466 3.76 -15.64 23.26
C ARG A 466 2.27 -15.76 23.51
N ASP A 467 1.46 -15.06 22.73
CA ASP A 467 0.01 -15.04 22.93
C ASP A 467 -0.56 -16.44 22.68
N ALA A 468 -1.46 -16.86 23.57
CA ALA A 468 -2.05 -18.20 23.52
C ALA A 468 -3.14 -18.23 22.44
N PHE A 469 -2.75 -18.28 21.17
CA PHE A 469 -3.63 -18.68 20.08
C PHE A 469 -4.01 -20.14 20.31
N ARG A 470 -5.12 -20.39 21.03
CA ARG A 470 -5.57 -21.74 21.34
C ARG A 470 -6.01 -22.42 20.03
N TRP A 471 -5.65 -23.69 19.90
CA TRP A 471 -5.87 -24.45 18.66
C TRP A 471 -7.33 -24.90 18.48
N ASP A 472 -8.16 -24.80 19.52
CA ASP A 472 -9.54 -25.28 19.54
C ASP A 472 -10.57 -24.22 19.16
N HIS A 473 -10.23 -22.92 19.27
CA HIS A 473 -11.08 -21.80 18.85
C HIS A 473 -10.24 -20.64 18.31
N PRO A 474 -10.68 -19.93 17.25
CA PRO A 474 -9.99 -18.71 16.84
C PRO A 474 -9.94 -17.75 18.03
N TRP A 475 -8.77 -17.17 18.30
CA TRP A 475 -8.53 -16.39 19.51
C TRP A 475 -9.44 -15.16 19.67
N TYR A 476 -10.01 -14.66 18.56
CA TYR A 476 -10.99 -13.56 18.53
C TYR A 476 -12.45 -14.02 18.77
N VAL A 477 -12.68 -15.32 19.02
CA VAL A 477 -13.98 -15.91 19.41
C VAL A 477 -14.10 -16.05 20.94
N ALA A 478 -13.04 -15.73 21.69
CA ALA A 478 -13.14 -15.63 23.14
C ALA A 478 -13.95 -14.37 23.51
N ASP A 479 -15.03 -14.57 24.28
CA ASP A 479 -15.93 -13.55 24.88
C ASP A 479 -17.18 -13.13 24.06
N LEU A 480 -17.83 -14.08 23.37
CA LEU A 480 -19.27 -14.01 23.03
C LEU A 480 -20.18 -14.70 24.06
N ALA A 481 -19.69 -14.98 25.27
CA ALA A 481 -20.46 -15.55 26.38
C ALA A 481 -20.82 -14.49 27.44
#